data_AF-A0A2V5PKF3-F1
#
_entry.id   AF-A0A2V5PKF3-F1
#
_cell.length_a   1.000
_cell.length_b   1.000
_cell.length_c   1.000
_cell.angle_alpha   90.00
_cell.angle_beta   90.00
_cell.angle_gamma   90.00
#
_symmetry.space_group_name_H-M   'P 1'
#
loop_
_entity.id
_entity.type
_entity.pdbx_description
1 polymer ?
#
loop_
_entity_poly.entity_id
_entity_poly.type
_entity_poly.pdbx_seq_one_letter_code
_entity_poly.pdbx_strand_id
1 'polypeptide(L)'
;MRRASRRENPMSDTPTLRCDGCSACCLHVGSPPFLLDLKNGSPVEIGGEDSRADHQRLLAAPPEARAAYIASLETNDLPCAWLDVDDKRCRYYNFRPDICRQFEIGGKWCSQLRGLHQIG
;
A
#
# COMPACT_ATOMS: atom_id res chain seq x y z
N MET A 1 -33.96 10.70 48.66
CA MET A 1 -33.31 9.78 47.70
C MET A 1 -33.45 10.36 46.30
N ARG A 2 -32.37 10.85 45.67
CA ARG A 2 -32.37 11.29 44.26
C ARG A 2 -31.24 10.53 43.55
N ARG A 3 -31.58 9.56 42.71
CA ARG A 3 -30.61 8.85 41.86
C ARG A 3 -30.27 9.76 40.68
N ALA A 4 -29.00 10.12 40.55
CA ALA A 4 -28.47 10.78 39.37
C ALA A 4 -28.54 9.80 38.18
N SER A 5 -29.28 10.18 37.16
CA SER A 5 -29.31 9.48 35.87
C SER A 5 -28.00 9.77 35.15
N ARG A 6 -27.12 8.76 35.04
CA ARG A 6 -25.93 8.84 34.18
C ARG A 6 -26.41 8.77 32.74
N ARG A 7 -26.22 9.86 31.99
CA ARG A 7 -26.43 9.89 30.54
C ARG A 7 -25.43 8.92 29.91
N GLU A 8 -25.96 7.90 29.24
CA GLU A 8 -25.18 7.01 28.39
C GLU A 8 -24.70 7.84 27.18
N ASN A 9 -23.39 7.90 26.99
CA ASN A 9 -22.77 8.57 25.86
C ASN A 9 -22.93 7.64 24.65
N PRO A 10 -23.53 8.07 23.53
CA PRO A 10 -23.59 7.23 22.35
C PRO A 10 -22.15 6.99 21.89
N MET A 11 -21.72 5.72 21.90
CA MET A 11 -20.50 5.29 21.24
C MET A 11 -20.63 5.70 19.77
N SER A 12 -19.95 6.77 19.39
CA SER A 12 -19.84 7.20 18.01
C SER A 12 -19.28 6.03 17.21
N ASP A 13 -20.14 5.46 16.38
CA ASP A 13 -19.83 4.38 15.46
C ASP A 13 -18.83 4.93 14.43
N THR A 14 -17.55 4.85 14.79
CA THR A 14 -16.48 5.38 13.95
C THR A 14 -16.37 4.44 12.76
N PRO A 15 -16.61 4.90 11.52
CA PRO A 15 -16.57 4.04 10.36
C PRO A 15 -15.23 3.33 10.32
N THR A 16 -15.24 2.00 10.37
CA THR A 16 -14.01 1.22 10.21
C THR A 16 -13.51 1.46 8.78
N LEU A 17 -12.38 2.15 8.63
CA LEU A 17 -11.77 2.38 7.33
C LEU A 17 -11.41 1.04 6.70
N ARG A 18 -11.95 0.78 5.50
CA ARG A 18 -11.68 -0.43 4.73
C ARG A 18 -10.76 -0.11 3.55
N CYS A 19 -9.76 -0.97 3.34
CA CYS A 19 -8.91 -0.94 2.16
C CYS A 19 -9.50 -1.74 0.99
N ASP A 20 -10.57 -2.47 1.25
CA ASP A 20 -11.36 -3.22 0.29
C ASP A 20 -11.98 -2.26 -0.73
N GLY A 21 -11.57 -2.33 -2.00
CA GLY A 21 -12.10 -1.44 -3.04
C GLY A 21 -11.51 -0.01 -3.05
N CYS A 22 -10.44 0.24 -2.29
CA CYS A 22 -9.90 1.60 -2.07
C CYS A 22 -8.86 2.03 -3.10
N SER A 23 -7.79 1.23 -3.28
CA SER A 23 -6.60 1.53 -4.11
C SER A 23 -5.87 2.87 -3.88
N ALA A 24 -6.22 3.69 -2.88
CA ALA A 24 -5.65 5.04 -2.67
C ALA A 24 -4.12 5.10 -2.69
N CYS A 25 -3.44 4.16 -2.03
CA CYS A 25 -1.97 4.12 -1.99
C CYS A 25 -1.32 3.54 -3.25
N CYS A 26 -2.10 3.06 -4.21
CA CYS A 26 -1.62 2.41 -5.42
C CYS A 26 -1.87 3.24 -6.69
N LEU A 27 -2.74 4.25 -6.68
CA LEU A 27 -3.22 4.90 -7.92
C LEU A 27 -2.17 5.69 -8.70
N HIS A 28 -1.08 6.14 -8.08
CA HIS A 28 -0.06 6.99 -8.73
C HIS A 28 1.39 6.59 -8.44
N VAL A 29 1.61 5.39 -7.92
CA VAL A 29 2.97 4.95 -7.53
C VAL A 29 3.74 4.34 -8.71
N GLY A 30 3.06 3.92 -9.78
CA GLY A 30 3.63 3.32 -10.99
C GLY A 30 4.14 1.90 -10.78
N SER A 31 5.08 1.72 -9.87
CA SER A 31 5.64 0.42 -9.48
C SER A 31 5.51 0.18 -7.98
N PRO A 32 5.54 -1.07 -7.50
CA PRO A 32 5.75 -1.34 -6.08
C PRO A 32 7.05 -0.68 -5.61
N PRO A 33 7.01 0.19 -4.58
CA PRO A 33 8.16 0.98 -4.12
C PRO A 33 9.13 0.12 -3.28
N PHE A 34 9.75 -0.88 -3.92
CA PHE A 34 10.84 -1.65 -3.32
C PHE A 34 12.07 -0.76 -3.12
N LEU A 35 12.73 -0.93 -1.97
CA LEU A 35 13.99 -0.28 -1.62
C LEU A 35 15.16 -0.97 -2.32
N LEU A 36 15.18 -0.87 -3.64
CA LEU A 36 16.17 -1.46 -4.54
C LEU A 36 16.64 -0.42 -5.56
N ASP A 37 17.83 -0.62 -6.09
CA ASP A 37 18.36 0.14 -7.23
C ASP A 37 18.28 -0.69 -8.50
N LEU A 38 18.42 -0.03 -9.64
CA LEU A 38 18.39 -0.66 -10.94
C LEU A 38 19.80 -0.71 -11.54
N LYS A 39 20.35 -1.91 -11.68
CA LYS A 39 21.65 -2.13 -12.31
C LYS A 39 21.53 -3.04 -13.52
N ASN A 40 21.86 -2.51 -14.70
CA ASN A 40 21.76 -3.22 -15.97
C ASN A 40 20.35 -3.83 -16.20
N GLY A 41 19.30 -3.08 -15.86
CA GLY A 41 17.90 -3.54 -16.00
C GLY A 41 17.47 -4.59 -14.97
N SER A 42 18.31 -4.90 -13.98
CA SER A 42 17.98 -5.83 -12.88
C SER A 42 17.90 -5.10 -11.54
N PRO A 43 16.87 -5.36 -10.71
CA PRO A 43 16.80 -4.87 -9.35
C PRO A 43 17.94 -5.43 -8.49
N VAL A 44 18.60 -4.57 -7.71
CA VAL A 44 19.69 -4.94 -6.81
C VAL A 44 19.54 -4.27 -5.44
N GLU A 45 20.06 -4.91 -4.40
CA GLU A 45 20.10 -4.34 -3.05
C GLU A 45 20.94 -3.05 -3.01
N ILE A 46 20.48 -2.05 -2.25
CA ILE A 46 21.23 -0.80 -1.97
C ILE A 46 21.96 -0.83 -0.63
N GLY A 47 21.92 -1.98 0.05
CA GLY A 47 22.48 -2.17 1.38
C GLY A 47 21.46 -1.94 2.50
N GLY A 48 21.81 -2.43 3.70
CA GLY A 48 20.92 -2.42 4.86
C GLY A 48 19.97 -3.62 4.91
N GLU A 49 19.33 -3.80 6.06
CA GLU A 49 18.41 -4.92 6.31
C GLU A 49 17.10 -4.77 5.51
N ASP A 50 16.56 -3.56 5.47
CA ASP A 50 15.30 -3.25 4.77
C ASP A 50 15.40 -3.56 3.26
N SER A 51 16.50 -3.13 2.62
CA SER A 51 16.74 -3.40 1.19
C SER A 51 16.87 -4.90 0.90
N ARG A 52 17.57 -5.63 1.78
CA ARG A 52 17.70 -7.09 1.68
C ARG A 52 16.35 -7.79 1.84
N ALA A 53 15.54 -7.37 2.81
CA ALA A 53 14.21 -7.92 3.02
C ALA A 53 13.28 -7.64 1.82
N ASP A 54 13.34 -6.43 1.26
CA ASP A 54 12.62 -6.06 0.04
C ASP A 54 13.06 -6.91 -1.16
N HIS A 55 14.36 -7.11 -1.35
CA HIS A 55 14.90 -7.96 -2.41
C HIS A 55 14.42 -9.41 -2.27
N GLN A 56 14.49 -9.98 -1.06
CA GLN A 56 14.00 -11.34 -0.80
C GLN A 56 12.50 -11.48 -1.08
N ARG A 57 11.69 -10.48 -0.70
CA ARG A 57 10.25 -10.48 -0.98
C ARG A 57 9.95 -10.39 -2.48
N LEU A 58 10.71 -9.59 -3.23
CA LEU A 58 10.61 -9.56 -4.69
C LEU A 58 11.02 -10.89 -5.32
N LEU A 59 12.13 -11.50 -4.88
CA LEU A 59 12.58 -12.81 -5.39
C LEU A 59 11.56 -13.92 -5.12
N ALA A 60 10.90 -13.89 -3.96
CA ALA A 60 9.84 -14.84 -3.60
C ALA A 60 8.51 -14.60 -4.34
N ALA A 61 8.32 -13.43 -4.97
CA ALA A 61 7.11 -13.11 -5.70
C ALA A 61 6.96 -13.98 -6.97
N PRO A 62 5.71 -14.22 -7.42
CA PRO A 62 5.45 -14.93 -8.66
C PRO A 62 6.19 -14.32 -9.86
N PRO A 63 6.59 -15.11 -10.87
CA PRO A 63 7.32 -14.61 -12.04
C PRO A 63 6.63 -13.42 -12.73
N GLU A 64 5.31 -13.45 -12.86
CA GLU A 64 4.50 -12.38 -13.44
C GLU A 64 4.55 -11.09 -12.60
N ALA A 65 4.64 -11.20 -11.27
CA ALA A 65 4.76 -10.05 -10.38
C ALA A 65 6.12 -9.37 -10.55
N ARG A 66 7.19 -10.16 -10.66
CA ARG A 66 8.55 -9.67 -10.90
C ARG A 66 8.66 -9.02 -12.28
N ALA A 67 8.08 -9.64 -13.31
CA ALA A 67 8.05 -9.09 -14.65
C ALA A 67 7.29 -7.75 -14.70
N ALA A 68 6.13 -7.67 -14.06
CA ALA A 68 5.35 -6.44 -13.96
C ALA A 68 6.11 -5.33 -13.24
N TYR A 69 6.82 -5.65 -12.15
CA TYR A 69 7.69 -4.70 -11.45
C TYR A 69 8.78 -4.16 -12.38
N ILE A 70 9.57 -5.05 -13.00
CA ILE A 70 10.66 -4.65 -13.91
C ILE A 70 10.16 -3.77 -15.05
N ALA A 71 9.03 -4.12 -15.67
CA ALA A 71 8.44 -3.34 -16.76
C ALA A 71 7.92 -1.95 -16.32
N SER A 72 7.73 -1.74 -15.01
CA SER A 72 7.17 -0.52 -14.43
C SER A 72 8.19 0.40 -13.74
N LEU A 73 9.47 0.03 -13.69
CA LEU A 73 10.50 0.74 -12.92
C LEU A 73 10.69 2.22 -13.29
N GLU A 74 10.37 2.60 -14.52
CA GLU A 74 10.47 3.99 -15.00
C GLU A 74 9.11 4.69 -15.06
N THR A 75 8.05 4.05 -14.57
CA THR A 75 6.69 4.62 -14.56
C THR A 75 6.45 5.39 -13.27
N ASN A 76 6.03 6.65 -13.40
CA ASN A 76 5.56 7.50 -12.31
C ASN A 76 4.16 8.03 -12.66
N ASP A 77 3.39 8.44 -11.65
CA ASP A 77 2.04 9.00 -11.78
C ASP A 77 0.97 8.08 -12.43
N LEU A 78 1.32 6.81 -12.65
CA LEU A 78 0.42 5.76 -13.11
C LEU A 78 -0.01 4.84 -11.97
N PRO A 79 -1.11 4.08 -12.13
CA PRO A 79 -1.44 3.03 -11.19
C PRO A 79 -0.29 2.03 -11.04
N CYS A 80 -0.07 1.59 -9.81
CA CYS A 80 0.92 0.58 -9.48
C CYS A 80 0.72 -0.66 -10.36
N ALA A 81 1.80 -1.20 -10.93
CA ALA A 81 1.77 -2.41 -11.75
C ALA A 81 1.21 -3.65 -11.03
N TRP A 82 1.15 -3.61 -9.69
CA TRP A 82 0.56 -4.66 -8.86
C TRP A 82 -0.88 -4.36 -8.42
N LEU A 83 -1.46 -3.23 -8.84
CA LEU A 83 -2.87 -2.92 -8.61
C LEU A 83 -3.73 -3.74 -9.57
N ASP A 84 -4.71 -4.43 -8.98
CA ASP A 84 -5.90 -4.82 -9.69
C ASP A 84 -6.84 -3.62 -9.79
N VAL A 85 -7.05 -3.11 -11.00
CA VAL A 85 -7.89 -1.91 -11.22
C VAL A 85 -9.37 -2.20 -11.07
N ASP A 86 -9.80 -3.43 -11.34
CA ASP A 86 -11.20 -3.83 -11.27
C ASP A 86 -11.60 -4.08 -9.81
N ASP A 87 -10.79 -4.87 -9.10
CA ASP A 87 -11.02 -5.17 -7.68
C ASP A 87 -10.51 -4.07 -6.73
N LYS A 88 -9.74 -3.11 -7.27
CA LYS A 88 -9.07 -2.02 -6.53
C LYS A 88 -8.24 -2.54 -5.35
N ARG A 89 -7.51 -3.64 -5.56
CA ARG A 89 -6.70 -4.35 -4.56
C ARG A 89 -5.34 -4.72 -5.11
N CYS A 90 -4.36 -4.93 -4.23
CA CYS A 90 -3.05 -5.42 -4.67
C CYS A 90 -3.13 -6.91 -5.03
N ARG A 91 -2.74 -7.27 -6.25
CA ARG A 91 -2.70 -8.66 -6.75
C ARG A 91 -1.71 -9.54 -5.99
N TYR A 92 -0.61 -8.94 -5.52
CA TYR A 92 0.51 -9.64 -4.87
C TYR A 92 0.70 -9.16 -3.43
N TYR A 93 -0.40 -9.05 -2.67
CA TYR A 93 -0.45 -8.47 -1.32
C TYR A 93 0.60 -9.04 -0.36
N ASN A 94 0.86 -10.34 -0.43
CA ASN A 94 1.80 -11.05 0.43
C ASN A 94 3.28 -10.81 0.08
N PHE A 95 3.57 -10.18 -1.06
CA PHE A 95 4.93 -9.91 -1.54
C PHE A 95 5.29 -8.43 -1.53
N ARG A 96 4.40 -7.58 -1.02
CA ARG A 96 4.58 -6.13 -1.00
C ARG A 96 5.90 -5.70 -0.34
N PRO A 97 6.50 -4.59 -0.80
CA PRO A 97 7.64 -3.96 -0.15
C PRO A 97 7.27 -3.50 1.27
N ASP A 98 8.26 -3.26 2.11
CA ASP A 98 8.01 -2.91 3.52
C ASP A 98 7.24 -1.60 3.66
N ILE A 99 7.56 -0.60 2.83
CA ILE A 99 6.82 0.68 2.85
C ILE A 99 5.31 0.49 2.58
N CYS A 100 4.93 -0.47 1.74
CA CYS A 100 3.52 -0.79 1.50
C CYS A 100 2.86 -1.56 2.66
N ARG A 101 3.65 -2.25 3.49
CA ARG A 101 3.15 -2.99 4.67
C ARG A 101 3.01 -2.08 5.88
N GLN A 102 3.95 -1.18 6.04
CA GLN A 102 4.00 -0.21 7.13
C GLN A 102 3.09 0.99 6.89
N PHE A 103 2.49 1.10 5.70
CA PHE A 103 1.55 2.15 5.37
C PHE A 103 0.36 2.16 6.36
N GLU A 104 0.29 3.21 7.17
CA GLU A 104 -0.69 3.35 8.24
C GLU A 104 -2.10 3.63 7.66
N ILE A 105 -3.00 2.65 7.82
CA ILE A 105 -4.40 2.79 7.42
C ILE A 105 -5.09 3.79 8.35
N GLY A 106 -5.72 4.82 7.78
CA GLY A 106 -6.32 5.93 8.53
C GLY A 106 -5.34 6.97 9.04
N GLY A 107 -4.03 6.73 8.87
CA GLY A 107 -3.00 7.73 9.14
C GLY A 107 -3.11 8.95 8.22
N LYS A 108 -2.24 9.93 8.48
CA LYS A 108 -2.20 11.20 7.73
C LYS A 108 -2.14 10.98 6.21
N TRP A 109 -1.21 10.15 5.74
CA TRP A 109 -1.01 9.88 4.31
C TRP A 109 -2.19 9.14 3.69
N CYS A 110 -2.79 8.18 4.41
CA CYS A 110 -4.00 7.50 3.96
C CYS A 110 -5.15 8.48 3.75
N SER A 111 -5.39 9.37 4.72
CA SER A 111 -6.43 10.40 4.63
C SER A 111 -6.20 11.38 3.47
N GLN A 112 -4.94 11.80 3.27
CA GLN A 112 -4.58 12.70 2.18
C GLN A 112 -4.78 12.05 0.80
N LEU A 113 -4.32 10.82 0.61
CA LEU A 113 -4.50 10.11 -0.66
C LEU A 113 -5.98 9.81 -0.94
N ARG A 114 -6.74 9.42 0.07
CA ARG A 114 -8.20 9.24 -0.07
C ARG A 114 -8.89 10.55 -0.48
N GLY A 115 -8.52 11.67 0.14
CA GLY A 115 -9.05 12.99 -0.24
C GLY A 115 -8.68 13.38 -1.68
N LEU A 116 -7.42 13.17 -2.08
CA LEU A 116 -6.94 13.43 -3.45
C LEU A 116 -7.72 12.63 -4.50
N HIS A 117 -8.08 11.38 -4.17
CA HIS A 117 -8.79 10.47 -5.06
C HIS A 117 -10.30 10.43 -4.83
N GLN A 118 -10.83 11.29 -3.96
CA GLN A 118 -12.25 11.35 -3.60
C GLN A 118 -12.81 9.98 -3.11
N ILE A 119 -12.00 9.23 -2.38
CA ILE A 119 -12.36 7.93 -1.79
C ILE A 119 -12.94 8.16 -0.39
N GLY A 120 -14.24 7.91 -0.24
CA GLY A 120 -14.97 7.95 1.03
C GLY A 120 -14.60 6.79 1.95
#